data_AF-A0A7R9DME7-F1
#
_entry.id   AF-A0A7R9DME7-F1
#
_cell.length_a   1.000
_cell.length_b   1.000
_cell.length_c   1.000
_cell.angle_alpha   90.00
_cell.angle_beta   90.00
_cell.angle_gamma   90.00
#
_symmetry.space_group_name_H-M   'P 1'
#
loop_
_entity.id
_entity.type
_entity.pdbx_description
1 polymer ?
#
loop_
_entity_poly.entity_id
_entity_poly.type
_entity_poly.pdbx_seq_one_letter_code
_entity_poly.pdbx_strand_id
1 'polypeptide(L)'
;MKVEKYSSEYDGSFNNEEFTSNSAQLKKDTKLYKKYPLYKDPPLSYWLQNKQNIQGITTPPDYLQPFKKNTTFSKPLEEILDESHSE
;
A
#
# COMPACT_ATOMS: atom_id res chain seq x y z
N MET A 1 -45.06 -21.90 12.80
CA MET A 1 -44.63 -20.55 12.39
C MET A 1 -43.54 -20.75 11.34
N LYS A 2 -43.83 -20.50 10.05
CA LYS A 2 -42.82 -20.61 8.99
C LYS A 2 -42.13 -19.25 8.89
N VAL A 3 -40.84 -19.19 9.21
CA VAL A 3 -40.03 -17.99 9.04
C VAL A 3 -39.72 -17.89 7.55
N GLU A 4 -40.35 -16.93 6.86
CA GLU A 4 -40.03 -16.64 5.47
C GLU A 4 -38.58 -16.15 5.39
N LYS A 5 -37.76 -16.86 4.60
CA LYS A 5 -36.35 -16.55 4.45
C LYS A 5 -36.26 -15.31 3.57
N TYR A 6 -35.96 -14.17 4.20
CA TYR A 6 -35.75 -12.91 3.50
C TYR A 6 -34.61 -13.10 2.49
N SER A 7 -34.88 -12.90 1.20
CA SER A 7 -33.89 -13.01 0.12
C SER A 7 -33.86 -11.67 -0.59
N SER A 8 -32.85 -10.86 -0.30
CA SER A 8 -32.61 -9.64 -1.05
C SER A 8 -31.90 -9.95 -2.37
N GLU A 9 -32.04 -9.09 -3.39
CA GLU A 9 -31.22 -9.19 -4.62
C GLU A 9 -29.70 -9.12 -4.30
N TYR A 10 -29.35 -8.51 -3.17
CA TYR A 10 -28.00 -8.44 -2.64
C TYR A 10 -27.48 -9.82 -2.19
N ASP A 11 -28.32 -10.64 -1.56
CA ASP A 11 -27.95 -11.98 -1.09
C ASP A 11 -27.62 -12.94 -2.23
N GLY A 12 -28.33 -12.84 -3.37
CA GLY A 12 -28.07 -13.68 -4.54
C GLY A 12 -26.75 -13.35 -5.26
N SER A 13 -26.23 -12.13 -5.06
CA SER A 13 -25.01 -11.66 -5.73
C SER A 13 -23.74 -11.93 -4.92
N PHE A 14 -23.82 -11.83 -3.59
CA PHE A 14 -22.65 -11.87 -2.70
C PHE A 14 -22.50 -13.16 -1.89
N ASN A 15 -23.55 -13.99 -1.72
CA ASN A 15 -23.46 -15.26 -0.98
C ASN A 15 -23.07 -16.46 -1.84
N ASN A 16 -22.50 -16.25 -3.04
CA ASN A 16 -21.94 -17.35 -3.80
C ASN A 16 -20.69 -17.86 -3.06
N GLU A 17 -20.71 -19.12 -2.65
CA GLU A 17 -19.61 -19.81 -1.94
C GLU A 17 -18.30 -19.87 -2.75
N GLU A 18 -18.33 -19.41 -4.01
CA GLU A 18 -17.23 -19.42 -4.96
C GLU A 18 -16.61 -18.03 -5.21
N PHE A 19 -16.50 -17.16 -4.19
CA PHE A 19 -15.59 -16.02 -4.29
C PHE A 19 -14.14 -16.51 -4.39
N THR A 20 -13.70 -16.80 -5.61
CA THR A 20 -12.30 -17.09 -5.90
C THR A 20 -11.59 -15.77 -6.12
N SER A 21 -10.77 -15.39 -5.13
CA SER A 21 -9.88 -14.23 -5.25
C SER A 21 -9.10 -14.33 -6.57
N ASN A 22 -9.20 -13.33 -7.44
CA ASN A 22 -8.61 -13.36 -8.79
C ASN A 22 -7.06 -13.33 -8.83
N SER A 23 -6.44 -13.60 -7.68
CA SER A 23 -5.00 -13.73 -7.43
C SER A 23 -4.32 -14.79 -8.32
N ALA A 24 -5.03 -15.84 -8.73
CA ALA A 24 -4.46 -16.92 -9.54
C ALA A 24 -4.33 -16.57 -11.04
N GLN A 25 -5.23 -15.73 -11.59
CA GLN A 25 -5.13 -15.28 -12.98
C GLN A 25 -4.01 -14.25 -13.17
N LEU A 26 -3.74 -13.44 -12.14
CA LEU A 26 -2.65 -12.45 -12.11
C LEU A 26 -1.25 -13.08 -12.32
N LYS A 27 -1.06 -14.36 -11.98
CA LYS A 27 0.23 -15.07 -12.16
C LYS A 27 0.47 -15.56 -13.59
N LYS A 28 -0.56 -15.60 -14.46
CA LYS A 28 -0.43 -16.13 -15.82
C LYS A 28 0.30 -15.18 -16.76
N ASP A 29 0.23 -13.88 -16.50
CA ASP A 29 0.75 -12.85 -17.40
C ASP A 29 2.07 -12.24 -16.88
N THR A 30 3.10 -13.07 -16.86
CA THR A 30 4.44 -12.70 -16.34
C THR A 30 5.06 -11.50 -17.04
N LYS A 31 4.71 -11.26 -18.32
CA LYS A 31 5.17 -10.10 -19.10
C LYS A 31 4.55 -8.80 -18.58
N LEU A 32 3.25 -8.82 -18.27
CA LEU A 32 2.54 -7.65 -17.75
C LEU A 32 3.05 -7.27 -16.36
N TYR A 33 3.28 -8.25 -15.48
CA TYR A 33 3.81 -8.03 -14.13
C TYR A 33 5.25 -7.49 -14.14
N LYS A 34 6.10 -7.96 -15.06
CA LYS A 34 7.44 -7.39 -15.25
C LYS A 34 7.39 -5.94 -15.75
N LYS A 35 6.41 -5.60 -16.59
CA LYS A 35 6.24 -4.26 -17.18
C LYS A 35 5.64 -3.27 -16.19
N TYR A 36 4.62 -3.68 -15.42
CA TYR A 36 3.91 -2.86 -14.45
C TYR A 36 3.87 -3.61 -13.10
N PRO A 37 4.98 -3.58 -12.34
CA PRO A 37 5.04 -4.23 -11.05
C PRO A 37 4.06 -3.56 -10.08
N LEU A 38 3.03 -4.31 -9.68
CA LEU A 38 1.89 -3.84 -8.89
C LEU A 38 2.25 -3.23 -7.52
N TYR A 39 3.47 -3.45 -7.03
CA TYR A 39 3.93 -3.01 -5.70
C TYR A 39 5.18 -2.12 -5.76
N LYS A 40 5.50 -1.54 -6.93
CA LYS A 40 6.62 -0.58 -7.00
C LYS A 40 6.28 0.78 -6.45
N ASP A 41 5.01 1.18 -6.47
CA ASP A 41 4.60 2.51 -6.06
C ASP A 41 4.08 2.51 -4.62
N PRO A 42 4.26 3.62 -3.87
CA PRO A 42 3.68 3.74 -2.55
C PRO A 42 2.15 3.72 -2.63
N PRO A 43 1.46 3.16 -1.62
CA PRO A 43 0.01 3.01 -1.63
C PRO A 43 -0.69 4.37 -1.73
N LEU A 44 -1.64 4.50 -2.65
CA LEU A 44 -2.38 5.75 -2.83
C LEU A 44 -3.15 6.11 -1.55
N SER A 45 -2.86 7.28 -0.98
CA SER A 45 -3.52 7.80 0.21
C SER A 45 -3.76 9.31 0.07
N TYR A 46 -4.73 9.82 0.83
CA TYR A 46 -5.02 11.26 0.88
C TYR A 46 -3.76 12.08 1.21
N TRP A 47 -2.95 11.62 2.18
CA TRP A 47 -1.72 12.31 2.54
C TRP A 47 -0.75 12.43 1.36
N LEU A 48 -0.54 11.36 0.60
CA LEU A 48 0.36 11.38 -0.57
C LEU A 48 -0.12 12.32 -1.67
N GLN A 49 -1.43 12.44 -1.86
CA GLN A 49 -2.02 13.35 -2.84
C GLN A 49 -1.91 14.82 -2.40
N ASN A 50 -2.01 15.09 -1.10
CA ASN A 50 -2.12 16.44 -0.57
C ASN A 50 -0.83 16.98 0.07
N LYS A 51 0.25 16.18 0.16
CA LYS A 51 1.51 16.55 0.82
C LYS A 51 2.16 17.83 0.29
N GLN A 52 1.89 18.24 -0.95
CA GLN A 52 2.43 19.51 -1.47
C GLN A 52 1.74 20.75 -0.89
N ASN A 53 0.54 20.58 -0.33
CA ASN A 53 -0.31 21.67 0.17
C ASN A 53 -0.33 21.74 1.71
N ILE A 54 0.39 20.85 2.40
CA ILE A 54 0.44 20.77 3.86
C ILE A 54 1.76 21.39 4.33
N GLN A 55 1.69 22.36 5.23
CA GLN A 55 2.87 22.99 5.81
C GLN A 55 3.50 22.12 6.90
N GLY A 56 4.81 22.26 7.12
CA GLY A 56 5.54 21.53 8.16
C GLY A 56 5.88 20.08 7.82
N ILE A 57 5.82 19.70 6.53
CA ILE A 57 6.19 18.34 6.11
C ILE A 57 7.70 18.16 6.11
N THR A 58 8.13 17.05 6.72
CA THR A 58 9.50 16.55 6.62
C THR A 58 9.63 15.67 5.37
N THR A 59 10.69 15.88 4.59
CA THR A 59 10.98 15.03 3.43
C THR A 59 11.43 13.64 3.90
N PRO A 60 10.79 12.56 3.42
CA PRO A 60 11.19 11.21 3.77
C PRO A 60 12.51 10.85 3.07
N PRO A 61 13.33 9.97 3.66
CA PRO A 61 14.57 9.50 3.05
C PRO A 61 14.33 8.56 1.85
N ASP A 62 13.17 7.92 1.77
CA ASP A 62 12.77 7.03 0.69
C ASP A 62 11.34 7.36 0.23
N TYR A 63 11.15 7.55 -1.08
CA TYR A 63 9.86 7.85 -1.70
C TYR A 63 8.87 6.69 -1.63
N LEU A 64 9.37 5.45 -1.56
CA LEU A 64 8.53 4.25 -1.40
C LEU A 64 8.03 4.10 0.04
N GLN A 65 8.68 4.76 0.99
CA GLN A 65 8.36 4.71 2.42
C GLN A 65 8.09 6.12 2.95
N PRO A 66 6.99 6.78 2.51
CA PRO A 66 6.72 8.18 2.81
C PRO A 66 6.54 8.50 4.30
N PHE A 67 6.22 7.49 5.11
CA PHE A 67 6.03 7.62 6.56
C PHE A 67 7.27 7.19 7.37
N LYS A 68 8.41 6.94 6.72
CA LYS A 68 9.67 6.64 7.41
C LYS A 68 10.16 7.89 8.13
N LYS A 69 10.38 7.76 9.45
CA LYS A 69 10.88 8.86 10.28
C LYS A 69 12.25 9.33 9.77
N ASN A 70 12.36 10.62 9.52
CA ASN A 70 13.63 11.28 9.24
C ASN A 70 14.10 11.95 10.54
N THR A 71 15.24 11.52 11.06
CA THR A 71 15.83 12.03 12.30
C THR A 71 17.09 12.85 12.08
N THR A 72 17.47 13.16 10.83
CA THR A 72 18.74 13.83 10.50
C THR A 72 18.94 15.14 11.27
N PHE A 73 17.88 15.89 11.56
CA PHE A 73 17.97 17.11 12.36
C PHE A 73 18.03 16.87 13.88
N SER A 74 17.32 15.86 14.39
CA SER A 74 17.17 15.64 15.84
C SER A 74 18.12 14.57 16.38
N LYS A 75 18.98 13.99 15.53
CA LYS A 75 19.99 13.01 15.94
C LYS A 75 21.04 13.69 16.84
N PRO A 76 21.47 13.05 17.94
CA PRO A 76 22.59 13.53 18.74
C PRO A 76 23.88 13.61 17.93
N LEU A 77 24.74 14.59 18.24
CA LEU A 77 26.02 14.79 17.54
C LEU A 77 27.01 13.62 17.73
N GLU A 78 26.84 12.85 18.80
CA GLU A 78 27.70 11.69 19.12
C GLU A 78 27.33 10.44 18.31
N GLU A 79 26.19 10.45 17.61
CA GLU A 79 25.74 9.31 16.81
C GLU A 79 26.47 9.32 15.46
N ILE A 80 27.45 8.41 15.32
CA ILE A 80 28.08 8.13 14.03
C ILE A 80 27.04 7.41 13.16
N LEU A 81 26.75 7.96 11.99
CA LEU A 81 25.95 7.25 11.00
C LEU A 81 26.80 6.11 10.45
N ASP A 82 26.29 4.89 10.55
CA ASP A 82 26.78 3.76 9.74
C ASP A 82 26.45 4.05 8.28
N GLU A 83 27.14 5.02 7.66
CA GLU A 83 27.12 5.19 6.22
C GLU A 83 27.71 3.92 5.64
N SER A 84 26.88 3.15 4.93
CA SER A 84 27.29 1.92 4.28
C SER A 84 28.49 2.21 3.39
N HIS A 85 29.68 1.78 3.81
CA HIS A 85 30.79 1.58 2.91
C HIS A 85 30.32 0.62 1.82
N SER A 86 30.06 1.15 0.63
CA SER A 86 29.90 0.35 -0.57
C SER A 86 31.26 -0.24 -0.92
N GLU A 87 31.42 -1.54 -0.66
CA GLU A 87 32.40 -2.38 -1.36
C GLU A 87 32.02 -2.54 -2.84
#